data_AF-A0AAU5YHK5-F1
#
_entry.id   AF-A0AAU5YHK5-F1
#
_cell.length_a   1.000
_cell.length_b   1.000
_cell.length_c   1.000
_cell.angle_alpha   90.00
_cell.angle_beta   90.00
_cell.angle_gamma   90.00
#
_symmetry.space_group_name_H-M   'P 1'
#
loop_
_entity.id
_entity.type
_entity.pdbx_description
1 polymer ?
#
loop_
_entity_poly.entity_id
_entity_poly.type
_entity_poly.pdbx_seq_one_letter_code
_entity_poly.pdbx_strand_id
1 'polypeptide(L)'
;MSARDELSPEQRARLAEQLGDAQAASAGLVMSFGTSVQDRRDHDHTTQLEDWYCLNLAAYIGERTAPVLRRLLDAEAEIDRLRDELAEEKAGRNPRLRCLLVKAARDRDLYVGWSNICEMPAGMWTREEALAYGFPRSRLDRADANGSSDLSCGDGHWDDKGFIAEQRGWLRRDRVGDYAQRYLAGDQSAAFDLLEPFEGETEVRR
;
A
#
# COMPACT_ATOMS: atom_id res chain seq x y z
N MET A 1 23.20 8.39 -24.08
CA MET A 1 21.73 8.34 -24.13
C MET A 1 21.23 8.33 -22.71
N SER A 2 20.34 9.23 -22.34
CA SER A 2 19.75 9.24 -21.00
C SER A 2 18.96 7.95 -20.82
N ALA A 3 18.92 7.39 -19.61
CA ALA A 3 18.11 6.20 -19.29
C ALA A 3 16.58 6.42 -19.47
N ARG A 4 16.17 7.55 -20.06
CA ARG A 4 14.80 8.03 -20.18
C ARG A 4 14.43 8.47 -21.61
N ASP A 5 15.14 8.02 -22.63
CA ASP A 5 14.70 8.26 -24.00
C ASP A 5 13.41 7.45 -24.25
N GLU A 6 12.27 8.13 -24.23
CA GLU A 6 10.97 7.53 -24.50
C GLU A 6 10.83 7.19 -25.99
N LEU A 7 10.24 6.04 -26.29
CA LEU A 7 9.93 5.67 -27.66
C LEU A 7 8.83 6.59 -28.20
N SER A 8 9.04 7.13 -29.41
CA SER A 8 8.01 7.88 -30.13
C SER A 8 6.81 6.97 -30.45
N PRO A 9 5.62 7.54 -30.74
CA PRO A 9 4.47 6.76 -31.17
C PRO A 9 4.76 5.85 -32.37
N GLU A 10 5.53 6.32 -33.36
CA GLU A 10 5.91 5.57 -34.56
C GLU A 10 6.84 4.40 -34.21
N GLN A 11 7.81 4.62 -33.32
CA GLN A 11 8.71 3.57 -32.84
C GLN A 11 7.94 2.49 -32.07
N ARG A 12 6.96 2.88 -31.25
CA ARG A 12 6.09 1.93 -30.52
C ARG A 12 5.22 1.12 -31.47
N ALA A 13 4.63 1.75 -32.49
CA ALA A 13 3.85 1.06 -33.51
C ALA A 13 4.68 0.01 -34.26
N ARG A 14 5.89 0.39 -34.69
CA ARG A 14 6.81 -0.55 -35.36
C ARG A 14 7.25 -1.70 -34.44
N LEU A 15 7.52 -1.41 -33.17
CA LEU A 15 7.85 -2.45 -32.19
C LEU A 15 6.66 -3.40 -31.97
N ALA A 16 5.43 -2.88 -31.88
CA ALA A 16 4.24 -3.71 -31.76
C ALA A 16 4.03 -4.64 -32.97
N GLU A 17 4.26 -4.14 -34.19
CA GLU A 17 4.24 -4.97 -35.41
C GLU A 17 5.30 -6.08 -35.36
N GLN A 18 6.52 -5.76 -34.92
CA GLN A 18 7.60 -6.73 -34.79
C GLN A 18 7.33 -7.81 -33.72
N LEU A 19 6.61 -7.46 -32.65
CA LEU A 19 6.23 -8.40 -31.60
C LEU A 19 5.08 -9.33 -32.01
N GLY A 20 4.24 -8.92 -32.97
CA GLY A 20 3.17 -9.76 -33.51
C GLY A 20 2.18 -10.22 -32.43
N ASP A 21 1.93 -11.52 -32.36
CA ASP A 21 1.03 -12.19 -31.40
C ASP A 21 1.76 -12.74 -30.16
N ALA A 22 2.97 -12.23 -29.89
CA ALA A 22 3.74 -12.58 -28.71
C ALA A 22 2.90 -12.39 -27.44
N GLN A 23 2.84 -13.45 -26.64
CA GLN A 23 2.10 -13.45 -25.39
C GLN A 23 2.80 -12.59 -24.34
N ALA A 24 2.01 -12.05 -23.40
CA ALA A 24 2.57 -11.39 -22.23
C ALA A 24 3.51 -12.34 -21.47
N ALA A 25 4.66 -11.82 -21.01
CA ALA A 25 5.58 -12.60 -20.20
C ALA A 25 4.90 -13.00 -18.89
N SER A 26 4.89 -14.29 -18.59
CA SER A 26 4.44 -14.76 -17.28
C SER A 26 5.48 -14.41 -16.20
N ALA A 27 5.04 -14.29 -14.94
CA ALA A 27 5.97 -14.08 -13.82
C ALA A 27 7.06 -15.17 -13.78
N GLY A 28 6.69 -16.43 -14.06
CA GLY A 28 7.65 -17.54 -14.13
C GLY A 28 8.70 -17.36 -15.23
N LEU A 29 8.31 -16.86 -16.40
CA LEU A 29 9.26 -16.57 -17.48
C LEU A 29 10.23 -15.45 -17.10
N VAL A 30 9.72 -14.35 -16.50
CA VAL A 30 10.56 -13.24 -16.03
C VAL A 30 11.56 -13.73 -14.97
N MET A 31 11.11 -14.55 -14.02
CA MET A 31 11.98 -15.14 -13.00
C MET A 31 13.05 -16.06 -13.60
N SER A 32 12.71 -16.84 -14.63
CA SER A 32 13.67 -17.70 -15.31
C SER A 32 14.77 -16.90 -16.02
N PHE A 33 14.42 -15.77 -16.65
CA PHE A 33 15.42 -14.88 -17.24
C PHE A 33 16.31 -14.22 -16.19
N GLY A 34 15.73 -13.80 -15.05
CA GLY A 34 16.52 -13.29 -13.92
C GLY A 34 17.54 -14.32 -13.42
N THR A 35 17.13 -15.58 -13.34
CA THR A 35 18.01 -16.71 -12.97
C THR A 35 19.12 -16.88 -14.00
N SER A 36 18.81 -16.86 -15.31
CA SER A 36 19.85 -16.96 -16.35
C SER A 36 20.85 -15.79 -16.33
N VAL A 37 20.40 -14.58 -15.98
CA VAL A 37 21.30 -13.43 -15.78
C VAL A 37 22.20 -13.66 -14.57
N GLN A 38 21.65 -14.14 -13.46
CA GLN A 38 22.43 -14.45 -12.26
C GLN A 38 23.43 -15.57 -12.51
N ASP A 39 22.98 -16.71 -13.02
CA ASP A 39 23.82 -17.86 -13.35
C ASP A 39 24.97 -17.42 -14.25
N ARG A 40 24.70 -16.56 -15.24
CA ARG A 40 25.76 -16.04 -16.11
C ARG A 40 26.74 -15.12 -15.38
N ARG A 41 26.28 -14.29 -14.45
CA ARG A 41 27.15 -13.40 -13.68
C ARG A 41 28.04 -14.20 -12.72
N ASP A 42 27.48 -15.25 -12.13
CA ASP A 42 28.12 -16.05 -11.10
C ASP A 42 28.93 -17.23 -11.71
N HIS A 43 28.82 -17.48 -13.02
CA HIS A 43 29.58 -18.47 -13.76
C HIS A 43 31.09 -18.12 -13.81
N ASP A 44 31.95 -19.12 -13.63
CA ASP A 44 33.41 -18.96 -13.71
C ASP A 44 33.89 -19.07 -15.17
N HIS A 45 34.37 -17.95 -15.71
CA HIS A 45 34.92 -17.85 -17.07
C HIS A 45 36.41 -18.14 -17.13
N THR A 46 37.08 -18.33 -15.99
CA THR A 46 38.55 -18.39 -15.93
C THR A 46 39.10 -19.80 -16.15
N THR A 47 38.29 -20.84 -15.87
CA THR A 47 38.73 -22.24 -15.89
C THR A 47 38.18 -23.07 -17.06
N GLN A 48 37.22 -22.54 -17.81
CA GLN A 48 36.61 -23.23 -18.95
C GLN A 48 37.08 -22.63 -20.28
N LEU A 49 37.45 -23.48 -21.25
CA LEU A 49 37.62 -23.07 -22.64
C LEU A 49 36.23 -22.75 -23.20
N GLU A 50 35.76 -21.53 -22.99
CA GLU A 50 34.45 -21.12 -23.48
C GLU A 50 34.45 -21.09 -25.00
N ASP A 51 33.50 -21.82 -25.59
CA ASP A 51 33.26 -21.68 -27.01
C ASP A 51 32.63 -20.30 -27.31
N TRP A 52 32.69 -19.89 -28.58
CA TRP A 52 32.11 -18.63 -29.02
C TRP A 52 30.59 -18.53 -28.78
N TYR A 53 29.90 -19.66 -28.59
CA TYR A 53 28.48 -19.69 -28.31
C TYR A 53 28.18 -19.22 -26.88
N CYS A 54 28.96 -19.69 -25.89
CA CYS A 54 28.89 -19.21 -24.50
C CYS A 54 29.14 -17.71 -24.38
N LEU A 55 30.13 -17.17 -25.11
CA LEU A 55 30.42 -15.73 -25.12
C LEU A 55 29.31 -14.89 -25.78
N ASN A 56 28.67 -15.40 -26.83
CA ASN A 56 27.55 -14.69 -27.46
C ASN A 56 26.30 -14.71 -26.58
N LEU A 57 26.01 -15.85 -25.95
CA LEU A 57 24.89 -15.97 -25.01
C LEU A 57 25.11 -15.08 -23.78
N ALA A 58 26.35 -15.00 -23.30
CA ALA A 58 26.77 -14.08 -22.25
C ALA A 58 26.43 -12.63 -22.55
N ALA A 59 26.90 -12.16 -23.71
CA ALA A 59 26.70 -10.78 -24.15
C ALA A 59 25.21 -10.50 -24.34
N TYR A 60 24.45 -11.44 -24.91
CA TYR A 60 23.02 -11.27 -25.09
C TYR A 60 22.25 -11.18 -23.76
N ILE A 61 22.43 -12.15 -22.86
CA ILE A 61 21.70 -12.20 -21.58
C ILE A 61 22.13 -11.06 -20.64
N GLY A 62 23.44 -10.81 -20.53
CA GLY A 62 23.98 -9.78 -19.67
C GLY A 62 23.75 -8.37 -20.20
N GLU A 63 24.16 -8.07 -21.43
CA GLU A 63 24.19 -6.69 -21.93
C GLU A 63 22.86 -6.24 -22.53
N ARG A 64 22.04 -7.17 -23.03
CA ARG A 64 20.76 -6.82 -23.68
C ARG A 64 19.55 -7.18 -22.84
N THR A 65 19.49 -8.38 -22.28
CA THR A 65 18.31 -8.81 -21.50
C THR A 65 18.26 -8.18 -20.12
N ALA A 66 19.38 -8.09 -19.38
CA ALA A 66 19.36 -7.55 -18.02
C ALA A 66 18.87 -6.08 -17.93
N PRO A 67 19.29 -5.15 -18.81
CA PRO A 67 18.76 -3.77 -18.79
C PRO A 67 17.27 -3.69 -19.14
N VAL A 68 16.78 -4.58 -20.02
CA VAL A 68 15.36 -4.66 -20.36
C VAL A 68 14.55 -5.14 -19.16
N LEU A 69 14.99 -6.21 -18.48
CA LEU A 69 14.35 -6.69 -17.25
C LEU A 69 14.35 -5.62 -16.16
N ARG A 70 15.46 -4.89 -16.00
CA ARG A 70 15.53 -3.80 -15.03
C ARG A 70 14.50 -2.70 -15.34
N ARG A 71 14.45 -2.24 -16.59
CA ARG A 71 13.48 -1.24 -17.02
C ARG A 71 12.03 -1.72 -16.85
N LEU A 72 11.77 -3.01 -17.09
CA LEU A 72 10.46 -3.60 -16.86
C LEU A 72 10.06 -3.54 -15.38
N LEU A 73 10.95 -3.98 -14.48
CA LEU A 73 10.69 -3.91 -13.03
C LEU A 73 10.48 -2.48 -12.53
N ASP A 74 11.30 -1.54 -13.00
CA ASP A 74 11.14 -0.13 -12.65
C ASP A 74 9.80 0.43 -13.16
N ALA A 75 9.36 0.01 -14.36
CA ALA A 75 8.06 0.42 -14.92
C ALA A 75 6.87 -0.23 -14.19
N GLU A 76 6.97 -1.49 -13.79
CA GLU A 76 5.95 -2.19 -13.00
C GLU A 76 5.78 -1.53 -11.62
N ALA A 77 6.89 -1.23 -10.94
CA ALA A 77 6.88 -0.51 -9.67
C ALA A 77 6.25 0.88 -9.80
N GLU A 78 6.54 1.60 -10.89
CA GLU A 78 5.95 2.90 -11.17
C GLU A 78 4.45 2.82 -11.46
N ILE A 79 4.01 1.81 -12.22
CA ILE A 79 2.57 1.56 -12.48
C ILE A 79 1.83 1.30 -11.16
N ASP A 80 2.40 0.48 -10.27
CA ASP A 80 1.79 0.18 -8.99
C ASP A 80 1.72 1.43 -8.09
N ARG A 81 2.79 2.24 -8.05
CA ARG A 81 2.77 3.56 -7.39
C ARG A 81 1.66 4.46 -7.93
N LEU A 82 1.54 4.59 -9.25
CA LEU A 82 0.53 5.43 -9.90
C LEU A 82 -0.90 4.91 -9.65
N ARG A 83 -1.10 3.59 -9.57
CA ARG A 83 -2.38 2.99 -9.22
C ARG A 83 -2.78 3.33 -7.79
N ASP A 84 -1.84 3.25 -6.85
CA ASP A 84 -2.07 3.62 -5.46
C ASP A 84 -2.39 5.12 -5.33
N GLU A 85 -1.67 5.99 -6.04
CA GLU A 85 -1.96 7.43 -6.06
C GLU A 85 -3.33 7.75 -6.64
N LEU A 86 -3.70 7.07 -7.74
CA LEU A 86 -5.02 7.23 -8.33
C LEU A 86 -6.12 6.73 -7.39
N ALA A 87 -5.88 5.64 -6.65
CA ALA A 87 -6.82 5.12 -5.66
C ALA A 87 -6.98 6.11 -4.49
N GLU A 88 -5.88 6.68 -3.98
CA GLU A 88 -5.87 7.71 -2.94
C GLU A 88 -6.64 8.96 -3.37
N GLU A 89 -6.41 9.46 -4.59
CA GLU A 89 -7.12 10.64 -5.12
C GLU A 89 -8.63 10.36 -5.26
N LYS A 90 -9.00 9.18 -5.77
CA LYS A 90 -10.41 8.75 -5.86
C LYS A 90 -11.05 8.66 -4.47
N ALA A 91 -10.35 8.08 -3.50
CA ALA A 91 -10.83 7.98 -2.12
C ALA A 91 -10.97 9.38 -1.47
N GLY A 92 -10.02 10.28 -1.70
CA GLY A 92 -10.07 11.67 -1.25
C GLY A 92 -11.26 12.46 -1.82
N ARG A 93 -11.78 12.09 -3.00
CA ARG A 93 -12.98 12.69 -3.59
C ARG A 93 -14.29 12.02 -3.16
N ASN A 94 -14.23 10.82 -2.59
CA ASN A 94 -15.42 10.09 -2.14
C ASN A 94 -15.69 10.35 -0.64
N PRO A 95 -16.81 11.01 -0.28
CA PRO A 95 -17.12 11.32 1.12
C PRO A 95 -17.12 10.12 2.06
N ARG A 96 -17.46 8.91 1.56
CA ARG A 96 -17.49 7.68 2.36
C ARG A 96 -16.10 7.18 2.76
N LEU A 97 -15.06 7.56 2.00
CA LEU A 97 -13.69 7.10 2.17
C LEU A 97 -12.78 8.19 2.76
N ARG A 98 -13.35 9.32 3.22
CA ARG A 98 -12.60 10.45 3.79
C ARG A 98 -12.24 10.30 5.26
N CYS A 99 -12.74 9.26 5.93
CA CYS A 99 -12.36 9.00 7.31
C CYS A 99 -10.89 8.61 7.44
N LEU A 100 -10.32 8.89 8.61
CA LEU A 100 -9.03 8.38 9.04
C LEU A 100 -9.19 6.89 9.35
N LEU A 101 -8.41 6.01 8.73
CA LEU A 101 -8.40 4.61 9.16
C LEU A 101 -7.46 4.45 10.35
N VAL A 102 -7.98 3.91 11.45
CA VAL A 102 -7.21 3.60 12.67
C VAL A 102 -7.26 2.09 12.88
N LYS A 103 -6.09 1.45 12.93
CA LYS A 103 -6.00 0.04 13.32
C LYS A 103 -6.14 -0.08 14.83
N ALA A 104 -7.09 -0.89 15.28
CA ALA A 104 -7.47 -0.98 16.69
C ALA A 104 -6.33 -1.48 17.58
N ALA A 105 -5.60 -2.51 17.13
CA ALA A 105 -4.41 -3.05 17.79
C ALA A 105 -3.46 -3.67 16.75
N ARG A 106 -2.18 -3.84 17.09
CA ARG A 106 -1.15 -4.34 16.15
C ARG A 106 -1.47 -5.73 15.60
N ASP A 107 -2.02 -6.58 16.47
CA ASP A 107 -2.33 -7.99 16.25
C ASP A 107 -3.82 -8.26 15.93
N ARG A 108 -4.65 -7.21 15.91
CA ARG A 108 -6.09 -7.33 15.61
C ARG A 108 -6.38 -6.88 14.18
N ASP A 109 -7.04 -7.73 13.41
CA ASP A 109 -7.55 -7.39 12.08
C ASP A 109 -8.86 -6.60 12.19
N LEU A 110 -8.75 -5.36 12.69
CA LEU A 110 -9.86 -4.44 12.86
C LEU A 110 -9.39 -3.01 12.58
N TYR A 111 -10.01 -2.39 11.59
CA TYR A 111 -9.81 -0.99 11.22
C TYR A 111 -11.10 -0.22 11.50
N VAL A 112 -10.95 0.90 12.19
CA VAL A 112 -12.02 1.84 12.48
C VAL A 112 -11.85 3.04 11.56
N GLY A 113 -12.89 3.37 10.79
CA GLY A 113 -12.95 4.66 10.12
C GLY A 113 -13.36 5.72 11.12
N TRP A 114 -12.46 6.63 11.46
CA TRP A 114 -12.71 7.73 12.38
C TRP A 114 -12.98 9.03 11.61
N SER A 115 -14.11 9.68 11.90
CA SER A 115 -14.39 11.03 11.39
C SER A 115 -13.67 12.03 12.28
N ASN A 116 -12.68 12.74 11.76
CA ASN A 116 -12.04 13.86 12.46
C ASN A 116 -12.92 15.13 12.49
N ILE A 117 -13.98 15.20 11.68
CA ILE A 117 -14.94 16.32 11.67
C ILE A 117 -15.97 16.15 12.79
N CYS A 118 -16.47 14.93 12.96
CA CYS A 118 -17.53 14.62 13.93
C CYS A 118 -16.99 13.90 15.18
N GLU A 119 -15.70 13.59 15.21
CA GLU A 119 -15.03 12.92 16.32
C GLU A 119 -15.71 11.60 16.72
N MET A 120 -16.10 10.80 15.73
CA MET A 120 -16.85 9.56 15.95
C MET A 120 -16.50 8.47 14.93
N PRO A 121 -16.74 7.19 15.25
CA PRO A 121 -16.66 6.09 14.31
C PRO A 121 -17.66 6.24 13.15
N ALA A 122 -17.15 6.18 11.93
CA ALA A 122 -17.92 6.16 10.68
C ALA A 122 -18.17 4.73 10.16
N GLY A 123 -17.36 3.77 10.61
CA GLY A 123 -17.47 2.36 10.21
C GLY A 123 -16.35 1.51 10.79
N MET A 124 -16.49 0.19 10.65
CA MET A 124 -15.48 -0.78 11.04
C MET A 124 -15.37 -1.90 10.02
N TRP A 125 -14.15 -2.38 9.77
CA TRP A 125 -13.85 -3.39 8.78
C TRP A 125 -12.67 -4.25 9.21
N THR A 126 -12.65 -5.50 8.80
CA THR A 126 -11.40 -6.25 8.59
C THR A 126 -10.62 -5.66 7.42
N ARG A 127 -9.36 -6.07 7.23
CA ARG A 127 -8.56 -5.63 6.07
C ARG A 127 -9.23 -5.96 4.75
N GLU A 128 -9.74 -7.19 4.62
CA GLU A 128 -10.39 -7.67 3.40
C GLU A 128 -11.66 -6.86 3.10
N GLU A 129 -12.50 -6.64 4.12
CA GLU A 129 -13.71 -5.84 3.99
C GLU A 129 -13.39 -4.38 3.64
N ALA A 130 -12.33 -3.80 4.18
CA ALA A 130 -11.94 -2.42 3.88
C ALA A 130 -11.51 -2.26 2.41
N LEU A 131 -10.74 -3.23 1.88
CA LEU A 131 -10.38 -3.27 0.46
C LEU A 131 -11.62 -3.44 -0.42
N ALA A 132 -12.52 -4.35 -0.06
CA ALA A 132 -13.78 -4.57 -0.78
C ALA A 132 -14.70 -3.34 -0.72
N TYR A 133 -14.67 -2.58 0.37
CA TYR A 133 -15.40 -1.32 0.54
C TYR A 133 -14.83 -0.19 -0.35
N GLY A 134 -13.56 -0.32 -0.76
CA GLY A 134 -12.89 0.60 -1.69
C GLY A 134 -11.83 1.50 -1.05
N PHE A 135 -11.38 1.21 0.17
CA PHE A 135 -10.22 1.91 0.72
C PHE A 135 -8.94 1.57 -0.06
N PRO A 136 -8.07 2.56 -0.35
CA PRO A 136 -6.79 2.29 -1.00
C PRO A 136 -5.92 1.38 -0.14
N ARG A 137 -5.24 0.42 -0.78
CA ARG A 137 -4.28 -0.47 -0.10
C ARG A 137 -3.23 0.31 0.67
N SER A 138 -2.71 1.38 0.07
CA SER A 138 -1.72 2.27 0.68
C SER A 138 -2.17 2.86 2.02
N ARG A 139 -3.47 3.14 2.22
CA ARG A 139 -3.99 3.60 3.53
C ARG A 139 -3.93 2.51 4.59
N LEU A 140 -4.31 1.30 4.22
CA LEU A 140 -4.31 0.14 5.11
C LEU A 140 -2.88 -0.27 5.48
N ASP A 141 -1.96 -0.26 4.50
CA ASP A 141 -0.53 -0.51 4.72
C ASP A 141 0.07 0.52 5.70
N ARG A 142 -0.30 1.80 5.57
CA ARG A 142 0.09 2.82 6.56
C ARG A 142 -0.50 2.57 7.93
N ALA A 143 -1.78 2.22 8.01
CA ALA A 143 -2.44 1.91 9.28
C ALA A 143 -1.84 0.66 9.96
N ASP A 144 -1.36 -0.32 9.20
CA ASP A 144 -0.62 -1.46 9.76
C ASP A 144 0.71 -1.05 10.36
N ALA A 145 1.49 -0.25 9.62
CA ALA A 145 2.80 0.19 10.04
C ALA A 145 2.73 1.12 11.26
N ASN A 146 1.85 2.12 11.18
CA ASN A 146 1.86 3.28 12.07
C ASN A 146 0.69 3.30 13.05
N GLY A 147 -0.36 2.52 12.82
CA GLY A 147 -1.58 2.50 13.64
C GLY A 147 -2.69 3.36 13.07
N SER A 148 -2.39 4.31 12.19
CA SER A 148 -3.40 5.01 11.39
C SER A 148 -2.92 5.29 9.97
N SER A 149 -3.87 5.67 9.11
CA SER A 149 -3.58 6.09 7.74
C SER A 149 -3.15 7.55 7.61
N ASP A 150 -3.02 8.30 8.72
CA ASP A 150 -2.63 9.71 8.72
C ASP A 150 -1.23 9.91 8.12
N LEU A 151 -1.09 10.98 7.34
CA LEU A 151 0.16 11.39 6.68
C LEU A 151 0.79 12.62 7.33
N SER A 152 0.06 13.36 8.17
CA SER A 152 0.45 14.71 8.58
C SER A 152 1.06 14.81 9.97
N CYS A 153 0.29 14.50 11.00
CA CYS A 153 0.56 14.92 12.38
C CYS A 153 0.65 13.76 13.37
N GLY A 154 0.40 12.53 12.92
CA GLY A 154 0.46 11.34 13.75
C GLY A 154 -0.87 10.99 14.41
N ASP A 155 -1.99 11.56 13.95
CA ASP A 155 -3.29 11.32 14.56
C ASP A 155 -3.62 9.82 14.54
N GLY A 156 -3.84 9.24 15.71
CA GLY A 156 -4.11 7.83 15.87
C GLY A 156 -2.92 6.90 15.60
N HIS A 157 -1.69 7.40 15.53
CA HIS A 157 -0.50 6.54 15.47
C HIS A 157 -0.34 5.71 16.75
N TRP A 158 0.47 4.65 16.73
CA TRP A 158 0.58 3.71 17.83
C TRP A 158 0.97 4.33 19.18
N ASP A 159 1.70 5.44 19.15
CA ASP A 159 2.16 6.21 20.30
C ASP A 159 1.19 7.35 20.69
N ASP A 160 0.14 7.57 19.90
CA ASP A 160 -0.92 8.51 20.25
C ASP A 160 -1.68 8.02 21.49
N LYS A 161 -2.01 8.97 22.37
CA LYS A 161 -2.66 8.70 23.65
C LYS A 161 -4.15 8.39 23.47
N GLY A 162 -4.78 8.92 22.43
CA GLY A 162 -6.22 8.79 22.26
C GLY A 162 -6.84 9.85 21.37
N PHE A 163 -8.16 9.96 21.47
CA PHE A 163 -9.00 10.78 20.61
C PHE A 163 -9.98 11.56 21.47
N ILE A 164 -10.35 12.75 21.03
CA ILE A 164 -11.59 13.36 21.49
C ILE A 164 -12.74 12.60 20.83
N ALA A 165 -13.74 12.17 21.60
CA ALA A 165 -14.94 11.53 21.08
C ALA A 165 -16.15 12.44 21.25
N GLU A 166 -16.71 12.91 20.13
CA GLU A 166 -17.92 13.75 20.03
C GLU A 166 -17.96 14.96 20.98
N GLN A 167 -16.82 15.56 21.32
CA GLN A 167 -16.72 16.60 22.36
C GLN A 167 -17.28 16.18 23.74
N ARG A 168 -17.37 14.87 24.02
CA ARG A 168 -17.92 14.30 25.25
C ARG A 168 -16.86 13.91 26.27
N GLY A 169 -15.72 13.42 25.78
CA GLY A 169 -14.61 12.99 26.61
C GLY A 169 -13.42 12.51 25.78
N TRP A 170 -12.42 12.04 26.50
CA TRP A 170 -11.19 11.48 25.96
C TRP A 170 -11.29 9.96 25.82
N LEU A 171 -11.17 9.46 24.59
CA LEU A 171 -11.11 8.04 24.27
C LEU A 171 -9.65 7.60 24.18
N ARG A 172 -9.20 6.78 25.13
CA ARG A 172 -7.86 6.17 25.03
C ARG A 172 -7.70 5.36 23.75
N ARG A 173 -6.51 5.43 23.16
CA ARG A 173 -6.22 4.77 21.89
C ARG A 173 -6.44 3.26 21.90
N ASP A 174 -6.08 2.59 23.00
CA ASP A 174 -6.23 1.14 23.17
C ASP A 174 -7.70 0.70 23.26
N ARG A 175 -8.65 1.63 23.44
CA ARG A 175 -10.09 1.37 23.52
C ARG A 175 -10.86 1.67 22.23
N VAL A 176 -10.20 2.18 21.19
CA VAL A 176 -10.86 2.64 19.95
C VAL A 176 -11.69 1.54 19.29
N GLY A 177 -11.18 0.31 19.23
CA GLY A 177 -11.92 -0.81 18.62
C GLY A 177 -13.20 -1.13 19.37
N ASP A 178 -13.15 -1.20 20.70
CA ASP A 178 -14.30 -1.55 21.53
C ASP A 178 -15.33 -0.41 21.59
N TYR A 179 -14.86 0.84 21.60
CA TYR A 179 -15.70 2.02 21.46
C TYR A 179 -16.48 1.99 20.14
N ALA A 180 -15.77 1.80 19.02
CA ALA A 180 -16.39 1.76 17.69
C ALA A 180 -17.43 0.64 17.57
N GLN A 181 -17.13 -0.55 18.12
CA GLN A 181 -18.06 -1.67 18.10
C GLN A 181 -19.36 -1.35 18.85
N ARG A 182 -19.29 -0.82 20.08
CA ARG A 182 -20.49 -0.47 20.86
C ARG A 182 -21.28 0.66 20.21
N TYR A 183 -20.57 1.69 19.74
CA TYR A 183 -21.16 2.85 19.10
C TYR A 183 -21.95 2.46 17.83
N LEU A 184 -21.33 1.69 16.94
CA LEU A 184 -21.95 1.26 15.68
C LEU A 184 -23.04 0.20 15.88
N ALA A 185 -23.05 -0.49 17.02
CA ALA A 185 -24.15 -1.37 17.43
C ALA A 185 -25.37 -0.60 18.00
N GLY A 186 -25.26 0.73 18.18
CA GLY A 186 -26.32 1.57 18.75
C GLY A 186 -26.33 1.63 20.28
N ASP A 187 -25.36 1.00 20.96
CA ASP A 187 -25.21 1.07 22.41
C ASP A 187 -24.29 2.23 22.80
N GLN A 188 -24.79 3.45 22.58
CA GLN A 188 -24.04 4.68 22.84
C GLN A 188 -23.73 4.85 24.33
N SER A 189 -24.60 4.40 25.22
CA SER A 189 -24.34 4.46 26.67
C SER A 189 -23.10 3.65 27.03
N ALA A 190 -23.02 2.39 26.59
CA ALA A 190 -21.85 1.56 26.86
C ALA A 190 -20.60 2.04 26.11
N ALA A 191 -20.74 2.70 24.96
CA ALA A 191 -19.62 3.34 24.28
C ALA A 191 -19.07 4.51 25.12
N PHE A 192 -19.95 5.39 25.61
CA PHE A 192 -19.55 6.56 26.40
C PHE A 192 -18.95 6.21 27.76
N ASP A 193 -19.30 5.06 28.35
CA ASP A 193 -18.65 4.53 29.56
C ASP A 193 -17.16 4.18 29.35
N LEU A 194 -16.68 4.11 28.11
CA LEU A 194 -15.25 3.91 27.80
C LEU A 194 -14.44 5.21 27.78
N LEU A 195 -15.11 6.37 27.79
CA LEU A 195 -14.50 7.69 27.76
C LEU A 195 -14.01 8.11 29.14
N GLU A 196 -12.93 8.89 29.15
CA GLU A 196 -12.43 9.60 30.32
C GLU A 196 -12.92 11.05 30.26
N PRO A 197 -13.26 11.68 31.40
CA PRO A 197 -13.56 13.12 31.44
C PRO A 197 -12.38 13.93 30.89
N PHE A 198 -12.65 15.13 30.36
CA PHE A 198 -11.56 16.05 29.99
C PHE A 198 -10.79 16.52 31.23
N GLU A 199 -9.59 17.07 31.00
CA GLU A 199 -8.81 17.66 32.07
C GLU A 199 -9.61 18.76 32.79
N GLY A 200 -9.76 18.62 34.11
CA GLY A 200 -10.55 19.52 34.94
C GLY A 200 -12.04 19.19 35.05
N GLU A 201 -12.55 18.20 34.31
CA GLU A 201 -13.91 17.70 34.43
C GLU A 201 -13.97 16.45 35.32
N THR A 202 -15.07 16.28 36.05
CA THR A 202 -15.28 15.10 36.93
C THR A 202 -16.07 14.00 36.24
N GLU A 203 -16.80 14.32 35.17
CA GLU A 203 -17.71 13.40 34.48
C GLU A 203 -17.66 13.63 32.96
N VAL A 204 -17.93 12.57 32.18
CA VAL A 204 -18.08 12.62 30.73
C VAL A 204 -19.41 13.31 30.38
N ARG A 205 -19.42 14.16 29.35
CA ARG A 205 -20.65 14.87 28.94
C ARG A 205 -21.62 13.90 28.27
N ARG A 206 -22.83 13.78 28.81
CA ARG A 206 -23.91 12.88 28.34
C ARG A 206 -24.96 13.60 27.51
#